data_AF-A0A7X7FQC5-F1
#
_entry.id   AF-A0A7X7FQC5-F1
#
_cell.length_a   1.000
_cell.length_b   1.000
_cell.length_c   1.000
_cell.angle_alpha   90.00
_cell.angle_beta   90.00
_cell.angle_gamma   90.00
#
_symmetry.space_group_name_H-M   'P 1'
#
loop_
_entity.id
_entity.type
_entity.pdbx_description
1 polymer ?
#
loop_
_entity_poly.entity_id
_entity_poly.type
_entity_poly.pdbx_seq_one_letter_code
_entity_poly.pdbx_strand_id
1 'polypeptide(L)'
;MSRGKFYEAWIPPEKDDGVFRELLLTETEDDSRHIKCFRPPQWALCAIRIGRIPATMSDAQKDDDAAILMTVLRSTNAGEPHRYDRVIIVQNGENDSVEETIGFLRKWAARMMQERRVFLARLPDKSTTCSEAELEQAVGAASLVE
;
A
#
# COMPACT_ATOMS: atom_id res chain seq x y z
N MET A 1 -11.11 -18.92 8.74
CA MET A 1 -11.00 -17.47 8.46
C MET A 1 -10.28 -17.33 7.13
N SER A 2 -10.82 -16.56 6.18
CA SER A 2 -10.19 -16.39 4.86
C SER A 2 -8.94 -15.52 5.02
N ARG A 3 -7.81 -15.99 4.49
CA ARG A 3 -6.55 -15.23 4.41
C ARG A 3 -6.80 -13.90 3.69
N GLY A 4 -6.14 -12.82 4.12
CA GLY A 4 -6.17 -11.52 3.42
C GLY A 4 -5.87 -11.70 1.94
N LYS A 5 -6.62 -11.01 1.07
CA LYS A 5 -6.45 -11.14 -0.39
C LYS A 5 -5.38 -10.20 -0.89
N PHE A 6 -4.46 -10.78 -1.65
CA PHE A 6 -3.43 -10.06 -2.38
C PHE A 6 -3.78 -10.06 -3.88
N TYR A 7 -3.87 -8.87 -4.46
CA TYR A 7 -4.08 -8.67 -5.90
C TYR A 7 -2.81 -8.09 -6.49
N GLU A 8 -2.05 -8.95 -7.15
CA GLU A 8 -0.74 -8.58 -7.70
C GLU A 8 -0.86 -7.47 -8.76
N ALA A 9 0.18 -6.63 -8.86
CA ALA A 9 0.36 -5.70 -9.97
C ALA A 9 0.66 -6.51 -11.23
N TRP A 10 0.15 -6.07 -12.37
CA TRP A 10 0.78 -6.40 -13.63
C TRP A 10 2.08 -5.60 -13.72
N ILE A 11 3.21 -6.29 -13.89
CA ILE A 11 4.53 -5.67 -13.97
C ILE A 11 4.98 -5.75 -15.43
N PRO A 12 5.04 -4.63 -16.18
CA PRO A 12 5.59 -4.65 -17.51
C PRO A 12 7.06 -5.10 -17.45
N PRO A 13 7.51 -5.90 -18.43
CA PRO A 13 8.87 -6.46 -18.45
C PRO A 13 9.95 -5.38 -18.58
N GLU A 14 9.60 -4.21 -19.09
CA GLU A 14 10.48 -3.06 -19.25
C GLU A 14 9.99 -1.94 -18.32
N LYS A 15 10.91 -1.40 -17.51
CA LYS A 15 10.65 -0.16 -16.77
C LYS A 15 10.66 0.98 -17.79
N ASP A 16 9.50 1.39 -18.26
CA ASP A 16 9.38 2.73 -18.85
C ASP A 16 9.75 3.76 -17.79
N ASP A 17 10.59 4.73 -18.15
CA ASP A 17 11.00 5.85 -17.31
C ASP A 17 9.78 6.69 -16.96
N GLY A 18 9.10 6.35 -15.86
CA GLY A 18 7.90 7.04 -15.39
C GLY A 18 6.88 6.14 -14.69
N VAL A 19 6.95 4.81 -14.87
CA VAL A 19 5.97 3.88 -14.27
C VAL A 19 6.50 3.35 -12.93
N PHE A 20 5.86 3.79 -11.83
CA PHE A 20 6.14 3.23 -10.50
C PHE A 20 5.32 1.96 -10.27
N ARG A 21 5.97 0.92 -9.75
CA ARG A 21 5.27 -0.26 -9.19
C ARG A 21 4.85 0.08 -7.78
N GLU A 22 3.56 0.29 -7.58
CA GLU A 22 3.02 0.75 -6.30
C GLU A 22 2.28 -0.39 -5.60
N LEU A 23 2.47 -0.53 -4.30
CA LEU A 23 1.69 -1.44 -3.45
C LEU A 23 0.76 -0.62 -2.57
N LEU A 24 -0.54 -0.79 -2.73
CA LEU A 24 -1.54 -0.20 -1.86
C LEU A 24 -1.93 -1.18 -0.76
N LEU A 25 -1.86 -0.74 0.49
CA LEU A 25 -2.27 -1.47 1.67
C LEU A 25 -3.59 -0.88 2.16
N THR A 26 -4.65 -1.67 2.21
CA THR A 26 -5.99 -1.21 2.64
C THR A 26 -6.44 -1.93 3.89
N GLU A 27 -7.17 -1.24 4.76
CA GLU A 27 -7.68 -1.77 6.04
C GLU A 27 -8.61 -2.97 5.88
N THR A 28 -9.44 -2.97 4.84
CA THR A 28 -10.46 -4.01 4.63
C THR A 28 -10.37 -4.67 3.26
N GLU A 29 -10.95 -5.87 3.18
CA GLU A 29 -11.10 -6.55 1.89
C GLU A 29 -12.07 -5.78 0.97
N ASP A 30 -13.09 -5.14 1.50
CA ASP A 30 -14.05 -4.38 0.71
C ASP A 30 -13.42 -3.13 0.07
N ASP A 31 -12.57 -2.41 0.80
CA ASP A 31 -11.77 -1.31 0.25
C ASP A 31 -10.86 -1.82 -0.88
N SER A 32 -10.18 -2.95 -0.66
CA SER A 32 -9.31 -3.56 -1.68
C SER A 32 -10.07 -3.97 -2.93
N ARG A 33 -11.31 -4.49 -2.79
CA ARG A 33 -12.16 -4.87 -3.92
C ARG A 33 -12.62 -3.64 -4.69
N HIS A 34 -12.98 -2.57 -3.99
CA HIS A 34 -13.40 -1.32 -4.64
C HIS A 34 -12.25 -0.72 -5.46
N ILE A 35 -11.07 -0.55 -4.84
CA ILE A 35 -9.90 0.01 -5.53
C ILE A 35 -9.44 -0.90 -6.68
N LYS A 36 -9.56 -2.22 -6.53
CA LYS A 36 -9.19 -3.17 -7.61
C LYS A 36 -9.88 -2.87 -8.93
N CYS A 37 -11.14 -2.44 -8.90
CA CYS A 37 -11.92 -2.18 -10.12
C CYS A 37 -11.46 -0.93 -10.89
N PHE A 38 -10.81 0.01 -10.21
CA PHE A 38 -10.46 1.32 -10.78
C PHE A 38 -8.96 1.58 -10.83
N ARG A 39 -8.13 0.72 -10.21
CA ARG A 39 -6.68 0.93 -10.19
C ARG A 39 -6.06 0.76 -11.58
N PRO A 40 -4.97 1.50 -11.88
CA PRO A 40 -4.05 1.13 -12.94
C PRO A 40 -3.53 -0.31 -12.76
N PRO A 41 -3.29 -1.06 -13.85
CA PRO A 41 -2.74 -2.42 -13.78
C PRO A 41 -1.40 -2.52 -13.05
N GLN A 42 -0.63 -1.44 -13.05
CA GLN A 42 0.71 -1.29 -12.43
C GLN A 42 0.67 -1.34 -10.89
N TRP A 43 -0.51 -1.20 -10.31
CA TRP A 43 -0.70 -1.14 -8.86
C TRP A 43 -1.01 -2.53 -8.30
N ALA A 44 -0.26 -2.93 -7.29
CA ALA A 44 -0.58 -4.06 -6.43
C ALA A 44 -1.50 -3.58 -5.30
N LEU A 45 -2.38 -4.45 -4.83
CA LEU A 45 -3.28 -4.20 -3.71
C LEU A 45 -3.14 -5.36 -2.74
N CYS A 46 -3.03 -5.03 -1.47
CA CYS A 46 -3.08 -6.00 -0.40
C CYS A 46 -4.05 -5.50 0.66
N ALA A 47 -5.10 -6.27 0.90
CA ALA A 47 -5.90 -6.07 2.10
C ALA A 47 -5.13 -6.62 3.30
N ILE A 48 -4.90 -5.78 4.29
CA ILE A 48 -4.32 -6.14 5.58
C ILE A 48 -5.07 -5.37 6.67
N ARG A 49 -5.24 -5.96 7.85
CA ARG A 49 -5.83 -5.22 8.97
C ARG A 49 -4.80 -4.24 9.52
N ILE A 50 -4.75 -3.05 8.92
CA ILE A 50 -3.86 -1.97 9.35
C ILE A 50 -4.16 -1.66 10.81
N GLY A 51 -3.10 -1.70 11.62
CA GLY A 51 -3.18 -1.48 13.06
C GLY A 51 -3.73 -2.62 13.90
N ARG A 52 -3.72 -3.83 13.34
CA ARG A 52 -3.62 -5.06 14.13
C ARG A 52 -2.26 -5.73 13.99
N ILE A 53 -1.38 -5.16 13.19
CA ILE A 53 -0.05 -5.70 12.94
C ILE A 53 0.78 -5.47 14.20
N PRO A 54 1.24 -6.55 14.87
CA PRO A 54 1.98 -6.41 16.10
C PRO A 54 3.26 -5.59 15.88
N ALA A 55 3.53 -4.66 16.79
CA ALA A 55 4.75 -3.86 16.75
C ALA A 55 6.03 -4.69 17.02
N THR A 56 5.89 -5.93 17.49
CA THR A 56 6.96 -6.86 17.90
C THR A 56 7.11 -8.01 16.91
N MET A 57 8.38 -8.38 16.65
CA MET A 57 8.72 -9.42 15.67
C MET A 57 8.27 -10.82 16.04
N SER A 58 8.24 -11.15 17.34
CA SER A 58 7.81 -12.46 17.84
C SER A 58 6.33 -12.74 17.57
N ASP A 59 5.51 -11.68 17.62
CA ASP A 59 4.07 -11.76 17.48
C ASP A 59 3.67 -11.61 16.00
N ALA A 60 4.41 -10.80 15.25
CA ALA A 60 4.25 -10.67 13.80
C ALA A 60 4.44 -11.99 13.04
N GLN A 61 5.31 -12.90 13.49
CA GLN A 61 5.46 -14.21 12.83
C GLN A 61 4.23 -15.11 12.95
N LYS A 62 3.34 -14.84 13.93
CA LYS A 62 2.11 -15.59 14.18
C LYS A 62 0.88 -14.87 13.64
N ASP A 63 1.05 -13.65 13.14
CA ASP A 63 -0.02 -12.84 12.59
C ASP A 63 -0.06 -12.98 11.06
N ASP A 64 -1.24 -13.32 10.54
CA ASP A 64 -1.43 -13.58 9.11
C ASP A 64 -1.17 -12.32 8.26
N ASP A 65 -1.54 -11.12 8.75
CA ASP A 65 -1.37 -9.87 8.00
C ASP A 65 0.10 -9.46 7.94
N ALA A 66 0.82 -9.62 9.06
CA ALA A 66 2.25 -9.41 9.10
C ALA A 66 2.99 -10.41 8.19
N ALA A 67 2.62 -11.69 8.20
CA ALA A 67 3.21 -12.70 7.32
C ALA A 67 2.97 -12.39 5.83
N ILE A 68 1.78 -11.91 5.48
CA ILE A 68 1.47 -11.43 4.12
C ILE A 68 2.35 -10.23 3.77
N LEU A 69 2.46 -9.21 4.63
CA LEU A 69 3.32 -8.05 4.42
C LEU A 69 4.77 -8.46 4.18
N MET A 70 5.32 -9.34 5.03
CA MET A 70 6.69 -9.84 4.89
C MET A 70 6.89 -10.55 3.55
N THR A 71 5.86 -11.25 3.05
CA THR A 71 5.88 -11.97 1.77
C THR A 71 5.76 -11.02 0.57
N VAL A 72 4.91 -10.00 0.67
CA VAL A 72 4.68 -9.05 -0.43
C VAL A 72 5.85 -8.08 -0.55
N LEU A 73 6.41 -7.63 0.58
CA LEU A 73 7.55 -6.71 0.65
C LEU A 73 8.91 -7.42 0.52
N ARG A 74 8.93 -8.69 0.09
CA ARG A 74 10.13 -9.54 0.09
C ARG A 74 11.22 -8.97 -0.83
N SER A 75 12.04 -8.15 -0.19
CA SER A 75 13.33 -7.55 -0.57
C SER A 75 14.00 -7.18 0.76
N THR A 76 14.02 -8.14 1.69
CA THR A 76 14.52 -7.93 3.06
C THR A 76 16.03 -8.17 3.19
N ASN A 77 16.70 -8.57 2.10
CA ASN A 77 18.14 -8.72 2.07
C ASN A 77 18.82 -7.41 1.63
N ALA A 78 19.92 -7.07 2.29
CA ALA A 78 20.78 -5.97 1.87
C ALA A 78 21.28 -6.25 0.44
N GLY A 79 21.00 -5.35 -0.50
CA GLY A 79 21.45 -5.45 -1.89
C GLY A 79 20.43 -5.96 -2.91
N GLU A 80 19.30 -6.54 -2.49
CA GLU A 80 18.22 -6.89 -3.43
C GLU A 80 17.37 -5.65 -3.79
N PRO A 81 16.89 -5.56 -5.05
CA PRO A 81 15.98 -4.49 -5.45
C PRO A 81 14.59 -4.72 -4.86
N HIS A 82 13.94 -3.64 -4.42
CA HIS A 82 12.56 -3.70 -3.96
C HIS A 82 11.61 -4.16 -5.08
N ARG A 83 10.71 -5.08 -4.75
CA ARG A 83 9.64 -5.53 -5.64
C ARG A 83 8.71 -4.39 -6.05
N TYR A 84 8.45 -3.47 -5.12
CA TYR A 84 7.64 -2.27 -5.32
C TYR A 84 8.50 -1.03 -5.09
N ASP A 85 8.34 -0.05 -5.97
CA ASP A 85 9.06 1.21 -5.89
C ASP A 85 8.47 2.11 -4.79
N ARG A 86 7.15 1.98 -4.52
CA ARG A 86 6.42 2.67 -3.44
C ARG A 86 5.43 1.75 -2.73
N VAL A 87 5.20 2.01 -1.45
CA VAL A 87 4.17 1.37 -0.62
C VAL A 87 3.28 2.46 -0.06
N ILE A 88 1.98 2.36 -0.29
CA ILE A 88 0.99 3.37 0.09
C ILE A 88 0.05 2.72 1.09
N ILE A 89 0.06 3.20 2.33
CA ILE A 89 -0.91 2.82 3.37
C ILE A 89 -2.15 3.68 3.14
N VAL A 90 -3.28 3.06 2.84
CA VAL A 90 -4.57 3.73 2.64
C VAL A 90 -5.35 3.67 3.95
N GLN A 91 -5.47 4.82 4.60
CA GLN A 91 -6.19 5.00 5.84
C GLN A 91 -7.61 5.49 5.56
N ASN A 92 -8.60 4.85 6.17
CA ASN A 92 -10.00 5.23 6.04
C ASN A 92 -10.47 5.90 7.35
N GLY A 93 -10.59 7.23 7.35
CA GLY A 93 -10.96 8.03 8.53
C GLY A 93 -9.81 8.29 9.52
N GLU A 94 -10.15 8.84 10.69
CA GLU A 94 -9.19 9.24 11.75
C GLU A 94 -8.81 8.08 12.68
N ASN A 95 -8.36 6.96 12.13
CA ASN A 95 -8.03 5.79 12.96
C ASN A 95 -6.53 5.76 13.34
N ASP A 96 -6.22 5.88 14.63
CA ASP A 96 -4.84 5.87 15.17
C ASP A 96 -4.06 4.57 14.92
N SER A 97 -4.72 3.54 14.38
CA SER A 97 -4.14 2.20 14.22
C SER A 97 -3.02 2.14 13.16
N VAL A 98 -2.87 3.16 12.30
CA VAL A 98 -1.78 3.21 11.31
C VAL A 98 -0.39 3.23 11.95
N GLU A 99 -0.22 3.84 13.13
CA GLU A 99 1.09 3.99 13.77
C GLU A 99 1.75 2.65 14.12
N GLU A 100 0.96 1.64 14.50
CA GLU A 100 1.49 0.29 14.78
C GLU A 100 2.07 -0.37 13.52
N THR A 101 1.39 -0.18 12.38
CA THR A 101 1.85 -0.69 11.08
C THR A 101 3.11 0.03 10.63
N ILE A 102 3.17 1.36 10.80
CA ILE A 102 4.40 2.14 10.55
C ILE A 102 5.52 1.68 11.48
N GLY A 103 5.24 1.42 12.76
CA GLY A 103 6.19 0.91 13.74
C GLY A 103 6.77 -0.45 13.33
N PHE A 104 5.93 -1.35 12.84
CA PHE A 104 6.37 -2.63 12.27
C PHE A 104 7.27 -2.42 11.03
N LEU A 105 6.86 -1.58 10.09
CA LEU A 105 7.64 -1.29 8.87
C LEU A 105 9.00 -0.64 9.17
N ARG A 106 9.08 0.24 10.18
CA ARG A 106 10.36 0.81 10.64
C ARG A 106 11.35 -0.25 11.09
N LYS A 107 10.89 -1.35 11.66
CA LYS A 107 11.74 -2.46 12.13
C LYS A 107 12.05 -3.45 11.01
N TRP A 108 11.04 -3.86 10.25
CA TRP A 108 11.17 -4.95 9.28
C TRP A 108 11.58 -4.48 7.87
N ALA A 109 11.09 -3.33 7.44
CA ALA A 109 11.37 -2.72 6.14
C ALA A 109 12.18 -1.41 6.31
N ALA A 110 13.13 -1.40 7.25
CA ALA A 110 13.90 -0.21 7.62
C ALA A 110 14.54 0.50 6.41
N ARG A 111 15.06 -0.27 5.46
CA ARG A 111 15.62 0.26 4.20
C ARG A 111 14.56 1.01 3.36
N MET A 112 13.36 0.45 3.20
CA MET A 112 12.28 1.12 2.46
C MET A 112 11.86 2.43 3.14
N MET A 113 11.85 2.44 4.48
CA MET A 113 11.58 3.65 5.27
C MET A 113 12.68 4.70 5.08
N GLN A 114 13.95 4.29 5.13
CA GLN A 114 15.11 5.17 4.91
C GLN A 114 15.13 5.76 3.50
N GLU A 115 14.80 4.93 2.49
CA GLU A 115 14.67 5.34 1.09
C GLU A 115 13.38 6.13 0.81
N ARG A 116 12.58 6.45 1.83
CA ARG A 116 11.33 7.24 1.74
C ARG A 116 10.33 6.67 0.73
N ARG A 117 10.19 5.34 0.71
CA ARG A 117 9.29 4.62 -0.22
C ARG A 117 7.91 4.33 0.36
N VAL A 118 7.67 4.65 1.62
CA VAL A 118 6.41 4.40 2.31
C VAL A 118 5.64 5.70 2.46
N PHE A 119 4.39 5.69 2.01
CA PHE A 119 3.49 6.85 1.96
C PHE A 119 2.20 6.53 2.70
N LEU A 120 1.53 7.58 3.19
CA LEU A 120 0.21 7.51 3.79
C LEU A 120 -0.78 8.27 2.90
N ALA A 121 -1.80 7.58 2.41
CA ALA A 121 -2.93 8.17 1.72
C ALA A 121 -4.14 8.14 2.66
N ARG A 122 -4.75 9.31 2.89
CA ARG A 122 -5.97 9.43 3.68
C ARG A 122 -7.15 9.53 2.73
N LEU A 123 -8.10 8.60 2.85
CA LEU A 123 -9.35 8.73 2.15
C LEU A 123 -10.16 9.88 2.77
N PRO A 124 -10.88 10.66 1.95
CA PRO A 124 -11.81 11.66 2.47
C PRO A 124 -12.84 10.99 3.37
N ASP A 125 -13.28 11.68 4.43
CA ASP A 125 -14.40 11.19 5.23
C ASP A 125 -15.62 10.93 4.34
N LYS A 126 -16.49 9.98 4.70
CA LYS A 126 -17.69 9.62 3.92
C LYS A 126 -18.63 10.80 3.61
N SER A 127 -18.45 11.95 4.27
CA SER A 127 -19.14 13.23 4.00
C SER A 127 -18.53 14.03 2.85
N THR A 128 -17.34 13.68 2.40
CA THR A 128 -16.60 14.33 1.32
C THR A 128 -16.86 13.59 0.02
N THR A 129 -17.95 13.93 -0.64
CA THR A 129 -18.11 13.60 -2.06
C THR A 129 -17.06 14.37 -2.84
N CYS A 130 -16.11 13.68 -3.46
CA CYS A 130 -15.29 14.26 -4.52
C CYS A 130 -16.23 14.54 -5.69
N SER A 131 -16.45 15.80 -6.00
CA SER A 131 -17.27 16.20 -7.14
C SER A 131 -16.63 15.69 -8.44
N GLU A 132 -17.43 15.43 -9.48
CA GLU A 132 -16.90 15.08 -10.81
C GLU A 132 -15.83 16.07 -11.29
N ALA A 133 -15.99 17.36 -10.96
CA ALA A 133 -15.01 18.39 -11.28
C ALA A 133 -13.66 18.23 -10.56
N GLU A 134 -13.66 17.77 -9.30
CA GLU A 134 -12.43 17.49 -8.55
C GLU A 134 -11.74 16.22 -9.04
N LEU A 135 -12.52 15.21 -9.44
CA LEU A 135 -12.01 13.99 -10.08
C LEU A 135 -11.38 14.32 -11.45
N GLU A 136 -12.05 15.11 -12.28
CA GLU A 136 -11.53 15.56 -13.58
C GLU A 136 -10.27 16.43 -13.42
N GLN A 137 -10.19 17.29 -12.40
CA GLN A 137 -8.98 18.05 -12.10
C GLN A 137 -7.81 17.18 -11.64
N ALA A 138 -8.06 16.18 -10.77
CA ALA A 138 -7.02 15.28 -10.31
C ALA A 138 -6.47 14.40 -11.44
N VAL A 139 -7.35 13.93 -12.33
CA VAL A 139 -6.97 13.16 -13.54
C VAL A 139 -6.29 14.06 -14.56
N GLY A 140 -6.77 15.30 -14.74
CA GLY A 140 -6.17 16.30 -15.63
C GLY A 140 -4.77 16.75 -15.18
N ALA A 141 -4.52 16.86 -13.88
CA ALA A 141 -3.20 17.20 -13.33
C ALA A 141 -2.17 16.07 -13.49
N ALA A 142 -2.61 14.80 -13.46
CA ALA A 142 -1.76 13.65 -13.74
C ALA A 142 -1.40 13.52 -15.23
N SER A 143 -2.15 14.19 -16.12
CA SER A 143 -1.92 14.17 -17.57
C SER A 143 -0.98 15.26 -18.08
N LEU A 144 -0.50 16.17 -17.22
CA LEU A 144 0.26 17.37 -17.60
C LEU A 144 1.71 17.38 -17.08
N VAL A 145 2.32 16.21 -16.96
CA VAL A 145 3.78 16.10 -16.80
C VAL A 145 4.34 15.50 -18.09
N GLU A 146 4.55 16.37 -19.07
CA GLU A 146 5.49 16.15 -20.19
C GLU A 146 6.91 16.53 -19.75
#